data_AF-A0A151ANZ5-F1
#
_entry.id   AF-A0A151ANZ5-F1
#
_cell.length_a   1.000
_cell.length_b   1.000
_cell.length_c   1.000
_cell.angle_alpha   90.00
_cell.angle_beta   90.00
_cell.angle_gamma   90.00
#
_symmetry.space_group_name_H-M   'P 1'
#
loop_
_entity.id
_entity.type
_entity.pdbx_description
1 polymer ?
#
loop_
_entity_poly.entity_id
_entity_poly.type
_entity_poly.pdbx_seq_one_letter_code
_entity_poly.pdbx_strand_id
1 'polypeptide(L)'
;MDSPKYATLQKVRSEERTYAITPRIPGGFVSPETLTKIAEVAQKYGGTLKITSGQRIAILGLKAENVNKAWEDLGMEPAVLSTYSVKNVEICPSAFCKRAKQNSLKLGMMIEKEYYGAKAPNRTKIGVAGCKNACGSINAKDIGIIADKPGYIVVVGGSAGFNPRLPDIVAEGLNEDEAFAMVKVIMDYYNETAEFGEKLGLFIDRIGFKKFKEDVLSRFKAITDQKPVTND
;
A
#
# COMPACT_ATOMS: atom_id res chain seq x y z
N MET A 1 -6.06 23.24 21.24
CA MET A 1 -5.07 23.17 20.15
C MET A 1 -5.47 22.00 19.27
N ASP A 2 -5.81 22.27 18.01
CA ASP A 2 -6.14 21.20 17.06
C ASP A 2 -4.92 20.30 16.85
N SER A 3 -5.16 19.01 16.60
CA SER A 3 -4.06 18.09 16.31
C SER A 3 -3.38 18.52 15.00
N PRO A 4 -2.03 18.58 14.94
CA PRO A 4 -1.31 18.90 13.72
C PRO A 4 -1.74 18.00 12.56
N LYS A 5 -1.87 18.58 11.36
CA LYS A 5 -2.28 17.83 10.16
C LYS A 5 -1.21 16.83 9.75
N TYR A 6 -1.65 15.70 9.19
CA TYR A 6 -0.78 14.61 8.69
C TYR A 6 0.24 14.09 9.72
N ALA A 7 -0.12 14.19 10.99
CA ALA A 7 0.71 13.73 12.10
C ALA A 7 -0.03 12.69 12.92
N THR A 8 0.68 11.67 13.37
CA THR A 8 0.15 10.64 14.24
C THR A 8 0.52 10.96 15.67
N LEU A 9 -0.48 11.17 16.53
CA LEU A 9 -0.28 11.34 17.97
C LEU A 9 0.41 10.09 18.53
N GLN A 10 1.49 10.30 19.28
CA GLN A 10 2.23 9.24 19.95
C GLN A 10 1.79 9.11 21.42
N LYS A 11 2.42 8.18 22.15
CA LYS A 11 2.14 7.96 23.56
C LYS A 11 2.36 9.26 24.34
N VAL A 12 1.29 9.76 24.94
CA VAL A 12 1.34 10.89 25.87
C VAL A 12 2.07 10.45 27.14
N ARG A 13 3.11 11.19 27.53
CA ARG A 13 3.87 10.97 28.77
C ARG A 13 3.81 12.25 29.59
N SER A 14 3.33 12.16 30.83
CA SER A 14 3.26 13.33 31.73
C SER A 14 2.62 14.55 31.07
N GLU A 15 1.47 14.34 30.41
CA GLU A 15 0.70 15.37 29.66
C GLU A 15 1.37 15.93 28.40
N GLU A 16 2.64 15.64 28.15
CA GLU A 16 3.33 16.03 26.92
C GLU A 16 2.87 15.17 25.74
N ARG A 17 2.37 15.84 24.69
CA ARG A 17 1.97 15.22 23.43
C ARG A 17 3.10 15.33 22.42
N THR A 18 3.59 14.18 21.95
CA THR A 18 4.50 14.10 20.82
C THR A 18 3.81 13.50 19.60
N TYR A 19 4.37 13.77 18.43
CA TYR A 19 3.81 13.39 17.14
C TYR A 19 4.85 12.71 16.26
N ALA A 20 4.36 11.87 15.36
CA ALA A 20 5.14 11.31 14.28
C ALA A 20 4.64 11.84 12.93
N ILE A 21 5.58 12.17 12.04
CA ILE A 21 5.30 12.42 10.63
C ILE A 21 5.97 11.35 9.78
N THR A 22 5.42 11.05 8.61
CA THR A 22 5.97 10.02 7.71
C THR A 22 5.87 10.53 6.29
N PRO A 23 6.97 11.02 5.69
CA PRO A 23 6.97 11.41 4.28
C PRO A 23 6.71 10.22 3.37
N ARG A 24 6.08 10.49 2.22
CA ARG A 24 5.82 9.51 1.16
C ARG A 24 7.15 9.07 0.55
N ILE A 25 7.33 7.75 0.47
CA ILE A 25 8.44 7.09 -0.23
C ILE A 25 7.82 6.02 -1.14
N PRO A 26 7.57 6.35 -2.43
CA PRO A 26 6.92 5.43 -3.37
C PRO A 26 7.63 4.09 -3.48
N GLY A 27 6.92 3.00 -3.17
CA GLY A 27 7.45 1.64 -3.24
C GLY A 27 8.67 1.34 -2.35
N GLY A 28 9.03 2.25 -1.44
CA GLY A 28 10.26 2.16 -0.66
C GLY A 28 11.54 2.56 -1.38
N PHE A 29 11.46 3.16 -2.57
CA PHE A 29 12.61 3.68 -3.30
C PHE A 29 12.85 5.14 -2.95
N VAL A 30 14.05 5.47 -2.47
CA VAL A 30 14.41 6.82 -1.99
C VAL A 30 15.76 7.23 -2.57
N SER A 31 15.89 8.48 -2.99
CA SER A 31 17.16 9.03 -3.46
C SER A 31 18.08 9.37 -2.27
N PRO A 32 19.42 9.37 -2.45
CA PRO A 32 20.34 9.82 -1.40
C PRO A 32 20.01 11.22 -0.89
N GLU A 33 19.68 12.16 -1.78
CA GLU A 33 19.35 13.56 -1.44
C GLU A 33 18.10 13.63 -0.56
N THR A 34 17.06 12.85 -0.92
CA THR A 34 15.82 12.76 -0.15
C THR A 34 16.07 12.15 1.23
N LEU A 35 16.92 11.12 1.29
CA LEU A 35 17.28 10.47 2.55
C LEU A 35 18.06 11.41 3.47
N THR A 36 19.03 12.16 2.92
CA THR A 36 19.76 13.21 3.65
C THR A 36 18.80 14.26 4.19
N LYS A 37 17.86 14.74 3.37
CA LYS A 37 16.85 15.72 3.78
C LYS A 37 16.00 15.22 4.97
N ILE A 38 15.56 13.96 4.94
CA ILE A 38 14.81 13.36 6.05
C ILE A 38 15.67 13.31 7.33
N ALA A 39 16.96 12.99 7.21
CA ALA A 39 17.89 12.96 8.34
C ALA A 39 18.16 14.35 8.93
N GLU A 40 18.36 15.36 8.09
CA GLU A 40 18.56 16.75 8.50
C GLU A 40 17.35 17.31 9.25
N VAL A 41 16.13 17.08 8.73
CA VAL A 41 14.90 17.50 9.42
C VAL A 41 14.76 16.79 10.76
N ALA A 42 14.99 15.47 10.81
CA ALA A 42 14.94 14.74 12.07
C ALA A 42 15.95 15.29 13.08
N GLN A 43 17.18 15.58 12.66
CA GLN A 43 18.20 16.19 13.53
C GLN A 43 17.77 17.57 14.03
N LYS A 44 17.30 18.44 13.14
CA LYS A 44 16.88 19.83 13.46
C LYS A 44 15.79 19.88 14.54
N TYR A 45 14.84 18.95 14.52
CA TYR A 45 13.72 18.92 15.47
C TYR A 45 13.87 17.89 16.59
N GLY A 46 15.06 17.27 16.75
CA GLY A 46 15.31 16.26 17.77
C GLY A 46 14.49 14.98 17.61
N GLY A 47 14.07 14.67 16.39
CA GLY A 47 13.26 13.52 16.05
C GLY A 47 14.07 12.22 15.91
N THR A 48 13.44 11.10 16.23
CA THR A 48 14.02 9.76 16.00
C THR A 48 13.53 9.17 14.69
N LEU A 49 14.43 8.67 13.85
CA LEU A 49 14.06 7.98 12.61
C LEU A 49 13.67 6.52 12.87
N LYS A 50 12.54 6.09 12.30
CA LYS A 50 12.09 4.69 12.31
C LYS A 50 11.81 4.19 10.91
N ILE A 51 12.56 3.18 10.48
CA ILE A 51 12.20 2.37 9.31
C ILE A 51 10.97 1.52 9.68
N THR A 52 9.89 1.72 8.94
CA THR A 52 8.59 1.08 9.18
C THR A 52 8.46 -0.20 8.36
N SER A 53 7.54 -1.10 8.78
CA SER A 53 7.22 -2.31 8.02
C SER A 53 6.61 -2.03 6.64
N GLY A 54 6.23 -0.78 6.37
CA GLY A 54 5.69 -0.36 5.10
C GLY A 54 6.72 0.24 4.15
N GLN A 55 8.01 -0.06 4.32
CA GLN A 55 9.09 0.48 3.48
C GLN A 55 9.17 2.02 3.49
N ARG A 56 8.86 2.64 4.63
CA ARG A 56 8.92 4.10 4.83
C ARG A 56 9.80 4.46 6.02
N ILE A 57 10.17 5.73 6.11
CA ILE A 57 10.90 6.30 7.24
C ILE A 57 9.98 7.29 7.96
N ALA A 58 9.72 7.07 9.24
CA ALA A 58 8.96 8.00 10.08
C ALA A 58 9.90 8.83 10.96
N ILE A 59 9.59 10.12 11.14
CA ILE A 59 10.24 11.01 12.11
C ILE A 59 9.34 11.05 13.35
N LEU A 60 9.85 10.53 14.46
CA LEU A 60 9.13 10.34 15.72
C LEU A 60 9.54 11.40 16.76
N GLY A 61 8.66 11.67 17.73
CA GLY A 61 9.01 12.48 18.90
C GLY A 61 8.90 13.98 18.69
N LEU A 62 8.23 14.44 17.64
CA LEU A 62 8.09 15.87 17.36
C LEU A 62 7.13 16.53 18.35
N LYS A 63 7.51 17.70 18.88
CA LYS A 63 6.60 18.56 19.64
C LYS A 63 5.50 19.12 18.74
N ALA A 64 4.32 19.37 19.32
CA ALA A 64 3.16 19.87 18.60
C ALA A 64 3.47 21.12 17.76
N GLU A 65 4.17 22.10 18.34
CA GLU A 65 4.50 23.37 17.67
C GLU A 65 5.52 23.23 16.52
N ASN A 66 6.24 22.10 16.44
CA ASN A 66 7.28 21.87 15.44
C ASN A 66 6.78 21.07 14.24
N VAL A 67 5.60 20.45 14.30
CA VAL A 67 5.13 19.55 13.24
C VAL A 67 4.99 20.28 11.90
N ASN A 68 4.37 21.46 11.89
CA ASN A 68 4.17 22.21 10.64
C ASN A 68 5.51 22.65 10.03
N LYS A 69 6.43 23.14 10.87
CA LYS A 69 7.77 23.55 10.43
C LYS A 69 8.58 22.37 9.89
N ALA A 70 8.45 21.19 10.50
CA ALA A 70 9.08 19.97 10.01
C ALA A 70 8.53 19.53 8.65
N TRP A 71 7.22 19.69 8.41
CA TRP A 71 6.63 19.45 7.09
C TRP A 71 7.10 20.46 6.04
N GLU A 72 7.16 21.74 6.39
CA GLU A 72 7.67 22.80 5.51
C GLU A 72 9.12 22.55 5.10
N ASP A 73 10.00 22.23 6.07
CA ASP A 73 11.39 21.90 5.80
C ASP A 73 11.52 20.63 4.94
N LEU A 74 10.69 19.60 5.19
CA LEU A 74 10.66 18.40 4.34
C LEU A 74 10.24 18.73 2.92
N GLY A 75 9.24 19.59 2.71
CA GLY A 75 8.68 19.87 1.39
C GLY A 75 8.26 18.60 0.64
N MET A 76 7.76 17.60 1.38
CA MET A 76 7.36 16.28 0.87
C MET A 76 5.90 16.01 1.18
N GLU A 77 5.29 15.18 0.34
CA GLU A 77 3.93 14.70 0.56
C GLU A 77 3.84 13.70 1.74
N PRO A 78 2.74 13.67 2.50
CA PRO A 78 2.57 12.75 3.62
C PRO A 78 2.16 11.35 3.17
N ALA A 79 2.81 10.30 3.69
CA ALA A 79 2.53 8.93 3.27
C ALA A 79 1.12 8.42 3.60
N VAL A 80 0.38 9.07 4.50
CA VAL A 80 -0.99 8.70 4.87
C VAL A 80 -1.87 9.96 4.84
N LEU A 81 -2.80 10.00 3.89
CA LEU A 81 -3.69 11.15 3.70
C LEU A 81 -4.96 11.09 4.55
N SER A 82 -5.50 9.88 4.80
CA SER A 82 -6.75 9.68 5.54
C SER A 82 -6.72 8.34 6.27
N THR A 83 -7.55 8.15 7.30
CA THR A 83 -7.69 6.89 8.05
C THR A 83 -8.23 5.75 7.18
N TYR A 84 -9.24 6.06 6.34
CA TYR A 84 -9.98 5.11 5.49
C TYR A 84 -9.49 5.21 4.05
N SER A 85 -8.25 4.76 3.85
CA SER A 85 -7.57 4.84 2.56
C SER A 85 -6.59 3.69 2.39
N VAL A 86 -6.14 3.51 1.15
CA VAL A 86 -4.91 2.79 0.85
C VAL A 86 -3.76 3.50 1.58
N LYS A 87 -2.99 2.74 2.35
CA LYS A 87 -1.92 3.22 3.22
C LYS A 87 -0.54 3.12 2.59
N ASN A 88 -0.40 2.15 1.70
CA ASN A 88 0.90 1.74 1.20
C ASN A 88 0.75 0.81 0.00
N VAL A 89 1.69 0.93 -0.93
CA VAL A 89 1.97 -0.03 -1.97
C VAL A 89 3.43 -0.46 -1.82
N GLU A 90 3.63 -1.70 -1.37
CA GLU A 90 4.95 -2.23 -1.03
C GLU A 90 5.53 -2.99 -2.21
N ILE A 91 6.75 -2.65 -2.62
CA ILE A 91 7.36 -3.20 -3.82
C ILE A 91 8.72 -3.81 -3.44
N CYS A 92 8.96 -5.05 -3.83
CA CYS A 92 10.29 -5.64 -3.67
C CYS A 92 11.28 -4.99 -4.66
N PRO A 93 12.61 -5.20 -4.50
CA PRO A 93 13.59 -4.66 -5.45
C PRO A 93 13.41 -5.11 -6.90
N SER A 94 12.64 -6.18 -7.14
CA SER A 94 12.19 -6.64 -8.46
C SER A 94 13.28 -6.63 -9.53
N ALA A 95 13.34 -5.63 -10.41
CA ALA A 95 14.35 -5.46 -11.46
C ALA A 95 15.81 -5.57 -10.97
N PHE A 96 16.09 -5.22 -9.71
CA PHE A 96 17.43 -5.32 -9.11
C PHE A 96 17.75 -6.70 -8.53
N CYS A 97 16.79 -7.63 -8.51
CA CYS A 97 16.91 -8.91 -7.85
C CYS A 97 17.05 -10.07 -8.85
N LYS A 98 18.13 -10.86 -8.72
CA LYS A 98 18.36 -12.07 -9.54
C LYS A 98 17.27 -13.15 -9.47
N ARG A 99 16.36 -13.09 -8.48
CA ARG A 99 15.28 -14.06 -8.31
C ARG A 99 13.99 -13.65 -9.01
N ALA A 100 13.90 -12.40 -9.46
CA ALA A 100 12.70 -11.90 -10.13
C ALA A 100 12.39 -12.74 -11.38
N LYS A 101 11.11 -13.02 -11.56
CA LYS A 101 10.54 -13.73 -12.72
C LYS A 101 9.93 -12.77 -13.72
N GLN A 102 9.46 -11.62 -13.23
CA GLN A 102 8.95 -10.51 -14.03
C GLN A 102 9.50 -9.20 -13.46
N ASN A 103 9.64 -8.18 -14.31
CA ASN A 103 9.91 -6.82 -13.86
C ASN A 103 8.62 -6.20 -13.29
N SER A 104 8.35 -6.50 -12.02
CA SER A 104 7.17 -6.01 -11.31
C SER A 104 7.30 -4.56 -10.80
N LEU A 105 8.40 -3.87 -11.10
CA LEU A 105 8.63 -2.50 -10.63
C LEU A 105 7.69 -1.52 -11.35
N LYS A 106 7.55 -1.64 -12.67
CA LYS A 106 6.63 -0.81 -13.46
C LYS A 106 5.19 -0.96 -12.96
N LEU A 107 4.69 -2.19 -12.89
CA LEU A 107 3.38 -2.50 -12.32
C LEU A 107 3.20 -1.93 -10.91
N GLY A 108 4.17 -2.15 -10.02
CA GLY A 108 4.10 -1.64 -8.65
C GLY A 108 4.02 -0.12 -8.58
N MET A 109 4.79 0.59 -9.40
CA MET A 109 4.77 2.06 -9.46
C MET A 109 3.47 2.60 -10.08
N MET A 110 2.90 1.91 -11.07
CA MET A 110 1.57 2.25 -11.61
C MET A 110 0.50 2.14 -10.51
N ILE A 111 0.51 1.05 -9.74
CA ILE A 111 -0.41 0.85 -8.61
C ILE A 111 -0.15 1.88 -7.50
N GLU A 112 1.11 2.19 -7.18
CA GLU A 112 1.44 3.22 -6.18
C GLU A 112 0.90 4.59 -6.58
N LYS A 113 1.07 4.98 -7.85
CA LYS A 113 0.56 6.25 -8.38
C LYS A 113 -0.97 6.31 -8.37
N GLU A 114 -1.63 5.24 -8.80
CA GLU A 114 -3.10 5.18 -8.88
C GLU A 114 -3.76 5.20 -7.49
N TYR A 115 -3.19 4.44 -6.55
CA TYR A 115 -3.84 4.19 -5.26
C TYR A 115 -3.27 5.00 -4.10
N TYR A 116 -2.30 5.88 -4.31
CA TYR A 116 -1.78 6.75 -3.26
C TYR A 116 -2.91 7.62 -2.66
N GLY A 117 -3.28 7.31 -1.42
CA GLY A 117 -4.36 8.03 -0.71
C GLY A 117 -5.77 7.72 -1.21
N ALA A 118 -5.94 6.76 -2.11
CA ALA A 118 -7.25 6.35 -2.61
C ALA A 118 -8.16 5.87 -1.46
N LYS A 119 -9.44 6.23 -1.51
CA LYS A 119 -10.42 5.86 -0.49
C LYS A 119 -10.63 4.34 -0.46
N ALA A 120 -10.87 3.84 0.74
CA ALA A 120 -11.19 2.44 0.98
C ALA A 120 -12.07 2.31 2.24
N PRO A 121 -12.93 1.29 2.36
CA PRO A 121 -13.78 1.07 3.53
C PRO A 121 -13.01 1.00 4.86
N ASN A 122 -11.78 0.47 4.86
CA ASN A 122 -10.82 0.52 5.97
C ASN A 122 -9.41 0.77 5.42
N ARG A 123 -8.40 0.84 6.29
CA ARG A 123 -6.99 0.83 5.88
C ARG A 123 -6.72 -0.36 4.97
N THR A 124 -6.15 -0.07 3.80
CA THR A 124 -5.82 -1.09 2.80
C THR A 124 -4.34 -1.04 2.48
N LYS A 125 -3.69 -2.19 2.36
CA LYS A 125 -2.30 -2.31 1.92
C LYS A 125 -2.26 -3.14 0.65
N ILE A 126 -1.50 -2.65 -0.32
CA ILE A 126 -1.23 -3.36 -1.56
C ILE A 126 0.24 -3.76 -1.57
N GLY A 127 0.58 -4.89 -2.18
CA GLY A 127 1.97 -5.33 -2.31
C GLY A 127 2.25 -5.95 -3.67
N VAL A 128 3.44 -5.70 -4.21
CA VAL A 128 3.89 -6.22 -5.51
C VAL A 128 5.26 -6.88 -5.35
N ALA A 129 5.35 -8.16 -5.73
CA ALA A 129 6.59 -8.93 -5.74
C ALA A 129 6.93 -9.44 -7.13
N GLY A 130 8.23 -9.42 -7.44
CA GLY A 130 8.80 -9.97 -8.67
C GLY A 130 8.98 -11.49 -8.65
N CYS A 131 8.69 -12.19 -7.54
CA CYS A 131 8.69 -13.65 -7.49
C CYS A 131 7.90 -14.18 -6.28
N LYS A 132 7.63 -15.49 -6.26
CA LYS A 132 6.95 -16.21 -5.18
C LYS A 132 7.62 -16.14 -3.79
N ASN A 133 8.87 -15.68 -3.67
CA ASN A 133 9.47 -15.42 -2.36
C ASN A 133 8.74 -14.31 -1.58
N ALA A 134 8.04 -13.40 -2.28
CA ALA A 134 7.18 -12.40 -1.67
C ALA A 134 7.82 -11.62 -0.50
N CYS A 135 9.11 -11.24 -0.62
CA CYS A 135 9.94 -10.71 0.48
C CYS A 135 9.33 -9.49 1.22
N GLY A 136 8.47 -8.71 0.56
CA GLY A 136 7.69 -7.63 1.19
C GLY A 136 6.53 -8.11 2.07
N SER A 137 6.50 -9.39 2.45
CA SER A 137 5.35 -10.03 3.10
C SER A 137 4.06 -9.82 2.30
N ILE A 138 4.12 -10.03 0.97
CA ILE A 138 3.01 -9.70 0.05
C ILE A 138 1.75 -10.50 0.40
N ASN A 139 1.93 -11.73 0.88
CA ASN A 139 0.81 -12.56 1.34
C ASN A 139 0.09 -11.99 2.57
N ALA A 140 0.68 -11.04 3.30
CA ALA A 140 0.07 -10.40 4.46
C ALA A 140 -0.60 -9.04 4.12
N LYS A 141 -0.78 -8.74 2.83
CA LYS A 141 -1.44 -7.53 2.35
C LYS A 141 -2.88 -7.82 1.99
N ASP A 142 -3.71 -6.78 2.06
CA ASP A 142 -5.11 -6.87 1.66
C ASP A 142 -5.20 -7.27 0.18
N ILE A 143 -4.33 -6.73 -0.67
CA ILE A 143 -4.18 -7.13 -2.08
C ILE A 143 -2.69 -7.38 -2.37
N GLY A 144 -2.37 -8.55 -2.92
CA GLY A 144 -1.03 -8.94 -3.29
C GLY A 144 -0.92 -9.31 -4.77
N ILE A 145 0.14 -8.86 -5.42
CA ILE A 145 0.49 -9.18 -6.80
C ILE A 145 1.86 -9.85 -6.78
N ILE A 146 1.93 -11.11 -7.21
CA ILE A 146 3.11 -11.95 -7.08
C ILE A 146 3.46 -12.49 -8.47
N ALA A 147 4.59 -12.10 -9.00
CA ALA A 147 5.04 -12.62 -10.28
C ALA A 147 5.49 -14.09 -10.18
N ASP A 148 5.25 -14.82 -11.25
CA ASP A 148 5.81 -16.13 -11.55
C ASP A 148 6.13 -16.23 -13.06
N LYS A 149 6.71 -17.37 -13.47
CA LYS A 149 7.05 -17.61 -14.88
C LYS A 149 5.84 -17.44 -15.83
N PRO A 150 4.64 -17.97 -15.53
CA PRO A 150 3.50 -17.84 -16.45
C PRO A 150 2.86 -16.45 -16.47
N GLY A 151 3.16 -15.59 -15.49
CA GLY A 151 2.50 -14.30 -15.30
C GLY A 151 2.36 -13.94 -13.82
N TYR A 152 1.48 -12.99 -13.53
CA TYR A 152 1.17 -12.53 -12.19
C TYR A 152 0.05 -13.34 -11.54
N ILE A 153 0.22 -13.57 -10.25
CA ILE A 153 -0.76 -14.16 -9.34
C ILE A 153 -1.32 -13.03 -8.48
N VAL A 154 -2.64 -12.89 -8.45
CA VAL A 154 -3.34 -11.92 -7.60
C VAL A 154 -3.98 -12.63 -6.41
N VAL A 155 -3.62 -12.19 -5.21
CA VAL A 155 -4.10 -12.73 -3.94
C VAL A 155 -4.79 -11.63 -3.11
N VAL A 156 -5.74 -12.01 -2.27
CA VAL A 156 -6.56 -11.06 -1.48
C VAL A 156 -6.80 -11.50 -0.04
N GLY A 157 -7.09 -10.54 0.83
CA GLY A 157 -7.53 -10.79 2.21
C GLY A 157 -6.41 -11.12 3.20
N GLY A 158 -5.15 -10.97 2.82
CA GLY A 158 -4.02 -11.22 3.71
C GLY A 158 -3.93 -10.23 4.87
N SER A 159 -3.52 -10.71 6.05
CA SER A 159 -3.31 -9.88 7.25
C SER A 159 -2.23 -10.48 8.16
N ALA A 160 -1.33 -9.64 8.67
CA ALA A 160 -0.38 -9.98 9.73
C ALA A 160 -0.71 -9.28 11.07
N GLY A 161 -1.94 -8.78 11.24
CA GLY A 161 -2.37 -8.08 12.45
C GLY A 161 -2.76 -9.02 13.60
N PHE A 162 -3.52 -8.48 14.56
CA PHE A 162 -4.04 -9.22 15.72
C PHE A 162 -4.76 -10.53 15.36
N ASN A 163 -5.51 -10.51 14.24
CA ASN A 163 -6.05 -11.70 13.59
C ASN A 163 -5.29 -11.90 12.27
N PRO A 164 -4.25 -12.76 12.26
CA PRO A 164 -3.55 -13.11 11.03
C PRO A 164 -4.47 -13.89 10.09
N ARG A 165 -4.33 -13.64 8.79
CA ARG A 165 -5.11 -14.30 7.74
C ARG A 165 -4.20 -14.55 6.54
N LEU A 166 -4.14 -15.79 6.07
CA LEU A 166 -3.49 -16.09 4.79
C LEU A 166 -4.36 -15.58 3.64
N PRO A 167 -3.76 -15.15 2.52
CA PRO A 167 -4.52 -14.59 1.43
C PRO A 167 -5.08 -15.72 0.54
N ASP A 168 -6.17 -15.43 -0.16
CA ASP A 168 -6.77 -16.34 -1.13
C ASP A 168 -6.36 -15.96 -2.56
N ILE A 169 -6.16 -16.96 -3.43
CA ILE A 169 -5.78 -16.74 -4.83
C ILE A 169 -7.02 -16.45 -5.68
N VAL A 170 -7.11 -15.23 -6.22
CA VAL A 170 -8.18 -14.81 -7.13
C VAL A 170 -7.91 -15.29 -8.55
N ALA A 171 -6.72 -15.00 -9.07
CA ALA A 171 -6.34 -15.29 -10.44
C ALA A 171 -4.82 -15.52 -10.57
N GLU A 172 -4.43 -16.27 -11.60
CA GLU A 172 -3.04 -16.62 -11.90
C GLU A 172 -2.78 -16.48 -13.41
N GLY A 173 -1.51 -16.30 -13.79
CA GLY A 173 -1.12 -16.22 -15.19
C GLY A 173 -1.49 -14.91 -15.89
N LEU A 174 -1.77 -13.85 -15.13
CA LEU A 174 -2.13 -12.55 -15.69
C LEU A 174 -0.92 -11.84 -16.29
N ASN A 175 -1.08 -11.12 -17.39
CA ASN A 175 -0.09 -10.14 -17.84
C ASN A 175 -0.11 -8.86 -16.97
N GLU A 176 0.76 -7.89 -17.26
CA GLU A 176 0.88 -6.66 -16.46
C GLU A 176 -0.42 -5.82 -16.45
N ASP A 177 -1.03 -5.62 -17.62
CA ASP A 177 -2.27 -4.85 -17.77
C ASP A 177 -3.44 -5.54 -17.06
N GLU A 178 -3.54 -6.86 -17.22
CA GLU A 178 -4.56 -7.69 -16.58
C GLU A 178 -4.41 -7.66 -15.05
N ALA A 179 -3.18 -7.75 -14.53
CA ALA A 179 -2.93 -7.66 -13.09
C ALA A 179 -3.33 -6.28 -12.55
N PHE A 180 -3.00 -5.20 -13.26
CA PHE A 180 -3.42 -3.84 -12.89
C PHE A 180 -4.96 -3.71 -12.90
N ALA A 181 -5.61 -4.18 -13.97
CA ALA A 181 -7.06 -4.17 -14.11
C ALA A 181 -7.76 -5.02 -13.02
N MET A 182 -7.18 -6.15 -12.64
CA MET A 182 -7.69 -7.00 -11.55
C MET A 182 -7.67 -6.26 -10.21
N VAL A 183 -6.58 -5.53 -9.90
CA VAL A 183 -6.51 -4.70 -8.68
C VAL A 183 -7.61 -3.64 -8.69
N LYS A 184 -7.87 -3.02 -9.84
CA LYS A 184 -8.96 -2.06 -10.00
C LYS A 184 -10.32 -2.66 -9.71
N VAL A 185 -10.65 -3.79 -10.33
CA VAL A 185 -11.92 -4.47 -10.09
C VAL A 185 -12.09 -4.86 -8.62
N ILE A 186 -11.04 -5.37 -7.97
CA ILE A 186 -11.06 -5.72 -6.55
C ILE A 186 -11.33 -4.48 -5.69
N MET A 187 -10.63 -3.37 -5.95
CA MET A 187 -10.79 -2.13 -5.19
C MET A 187 -12.18 -1.51 -5.40
N ASP A 188 -12.71 -1.52 -6.61
CA ASP A 188 -14.05 -1.00 -6.92
C ASP A 188 -15.13 -1.84 -6.23
N TYR A 189 -15.07 -3.17 -6.38
CA TYR A 189 -16.01 -4.08 -5.72
C TYR A 189 -15.98 -3.95 -4.18
N TYR A 190 -14.78 -3.82 -3.61
CA TYR A 190 -14.60 -3.61 -2.17
C TYR A 190 -15.20 -2.27 -1.71
N ASN A 191 -14.94 -1.18 -2.42
CA ASN A 191 -15.50 0.13 -2.09
C ASN A 191 -17.03 0.19 -2.19
N GLU A 192 -17.62 -0.54 -3.15
CA GLU A 192 -19.07 -0.55 -3.37
C GLU A 192 -19.84 -1.43 -2.39
N THR A 193 -19.24 -2.55 -1.94
CA THR A 193 -19.99 -3.65 -1.32
C THR A 193 -19.66 -3.86 0.15
N ALA A 194 -18.46 -3.49 0.60
CA ALA A 194 -18.08 -3.67 1.99
C ALA A 194 -18.70 -2.61 2.89
N GLU A 195 -18.90 -2.98 4.14
CA GLU A 195 -19.40 -2.06 5.15
C GLU A 195 -18.30 -1.05 5.54
N PHE A 196 -18.71 0.16 5.93
CA PHE A 196 -17.73 1.16 6.38
C PHE A 196 -16.96 0.67 7.61
N GLY A 197 -15.64 0.75 7.58
CA GLY A 197 -14.77 0.22 8.62
C GLY A 197 -14.51 -1.27 8.53
N GLU A 198 -15.06 -1.99 7.55
CA GLU A 198 -14.76 -3.40 7.31
C GLU A 198 -13.42 -3.55 6.60
N LYS A 199 -12.57 -4.51 7.02
CA LYS A 199 -11.33 -4.84 6.29
C LYS A 199 -11.62 -5.80 5.15
N LEU A 200 -10.82 -5.76 4.07
CA LEU A 200 -10.99 -6.65 2.91
C LEU A 200 -11.06 -8.13 3.28
N GLY A 201 -10.17 -8.62 4.15
CA GLY A 201 -10.24 -10.02 4.62
C GLY A 201 -11.53 -10.37 5.34
N LEU A 202 -12.05 -9.47 6.20
CA LEU A 202 -13.30 -9.69 6.93
C LEU A 202 -14.52 -9.61 6.01
N PHE A 203 -14.48 -8.69 5.03
CA PHE A 203 -15.48 -8.60 3.97
C PHE A 203 -15.57 -9.91 3.19
N ILE A 204 -14.42 -10.46 2.77
CA ILE A 204 -14.35 -11.75 2.07
C ILE A 204 -14.93 -12.87 2.94
N ASP A 205 -14.58 -12.92 4.22
CA ASP A 205 -15.06 -13.95 5.14
C ASP A 205 -16.58 -13.85 5.37
N ARG A 206 -17.12 -12.62 5.42
CA ARG A 206 -18.57 -12.37 5.58
C ARG A 206 -19.38 -12.81 4.37
N ILE A 207 -18.94 -12.49 3.15
CA ILE A 207 -19.70 -12.84 1.93
C ILE A 207 -19.37 -14.23 1.38
N GLY A 208 -18.27 -14.82 1.86
CA GLY A 208 -17.70 -16.06 1.38
C GLY A 208 -16.78 -15.86 0.17
N PHE A 209 -15.59 -16.45 0.22
CA PHE A 209 -14.57 -16.30 -0.84
C PHE A 209 -15.06 -16.76 -2.22
N LYS A 210 -15.88 -17.82 -2.30
CA LYS A 210 -16.44 -18.29 -3.56
C LYS A 210 -17.24 -17.19 -4.27
N LYS A 211 -18.14 -16.54 -3.54
CA LYS A 211 -18.97 -15.43 -4.05
C LYS A 211 -18.09 -14.23 -4.44
N PHE A 212 -17.17 -13.84 -3.56
CA PHE A 212 -16.21 -12.77 -3.85
C PHE A 212 -15.48 -13.01 -5.17
N LYS A 213 -14.95 -14.21 -5.36
CA LYS A 213 -14.18 -14.59 -6.56
C LYS A 213 -15.05 -14.59 -7.81
N GLU A 214 -16.28 -15.11 -7.74
CA GLU A 214 -17.23 -15.10 -8.86
C GLU A 214 -17.58 -13.66 -9.28
N ASP A 215 -17.91 -12.79 -8.33
CA ASP A 215 -18.28 -11.38 -8.60
C ASP A 215 -17.11 -10.60 -9.21
N VAL A 216 -15.89 -10.74 -8.65
CA VAL A 216 -14.68 -10.10 -9.17
C VAL A 216 -14.34 -10.59 -10.57
N LEU A 217 -14.37 -11.90 -10.83
CA LEU A 217 -14.06 -12.44 -12.14
C LEU A 217 -15.11 -12.05 -13.19
N SER A 218 -16.39 -11.96 -12.82
CA SER A 218 -17.45 -11.49 -13.71
C SER A 218 -17.22 -10.04 -14.13
N ARG A 219 -16.89 -9.16 -13.19
CA ARG A 219 -16.57 -7.75 -13.46
C ARG A 219 -15.29 -7.60 -14.27
N PHE A 220 -14.29 -8.41 -13.99
CA PHE A 220 -13.04 -8.44 -14.74
C PHE A 220 -13.26 -8.80 -16.21
N LYS A 221 -14.06 -9.84 -16.51
CA LYS A 221 -14.41 -10.19 -17.90
C LYS A 221 -15.12 -9.04 -18.63
N ALA A 222 -16.08 -8.39 -17.95
CA ALA A 222 -16.83 -7.29 -18.55
C ALA A 222 -15.94 -6.12 -19.00
N ILE A 223 -14.82 -5.85 -18.30
CA ILE A 223 -13.88 -4.79 -18.70
C ILE A 223 -12.85 -5.26 -19.75
N THR A 224 -12.48 -6.54 -19.76
CA THR A 224 -11.51 -7.07 -20.74
C THR A 224 -12.14 -7.29 -22.11
N ASP A 225 -13.42 -7.70 -22.15
CA ASP A 225 -14.15 -7.95 -23.40
C ASP A 225 -14.53 -6.65 -24.14
N GLN A 226 -14.35 -5.49 -23.49
CA GLN A 226 -14.58 -4.16 -24.06
C GLN A 226 -13.34 -3.52 -24.70
N LYS A 227 -12.15 -4.15 -24.63
CA LYS A 227 -10.98 -3.65 -25.38
C LYS A 227 -11.23 -3.88 -26.89
N PRO A 228 -11.25 -2.84 -27.74
CA PRO A 228 -11.37 -3.04 -29.18
C PRO A 228 -10.17 -3.85 -29.65
N VAL A 229 -10.41 -4.82 -30.54
CA VAL A 229 -9.39 -5.44 -31.35
C VAL A 229 -8.71 -4.29 -32.11
N THR A 230 -7.51 -3.90 -31.69
CA THR A 230 -6.63 -3.08 -32.52
C THR A 230 -6.22 -4.00 -33.67
N ASN A 231 -6.89 -3.84 -34.80
CA ASN A 231 -6.42 -4.36 -36.07
C ASN A 231 -5.15 -3.57 -36.43
N ASP A 232 -4.00 -4.22 -36.33
CA ASP A 232 -2.81 -3.84 -37.11
C ASP A 232 -3.03 -4.23 -38.59
#